data_AF-A0A916CWU8-F1
#
_entry.id   AF-A0A916CWU8-F1
#
_cell.length_a   1.000
_cell.length_b   1.000
_cell.length_c   1.000
_cell.angle_alpha   90.00
_cell.angle_beta   90.00
_cell.angle_gamma   90.00
#
_symmetry.space_group_name_H-M   'P 1'
#
loop_
_entity.id
_entity.type
_entity.pdbx_description
1 polymer ?
#
loop_
_entity_poly.entity_id
_entity_poly.type
_entity_poly.pdbx_seq_one_letter_code
_entity_poly.pdbx_strand_id
1 'polypeptide(L)'
;LAKKFRVSVLGTGINPGFMMDTLPILLTGVCQQVTAVRVNRVVDASKRRQPLQKKIGAGMTVAEFKAKAGKEIRHVGLTESIALIARALRWKLDKIEETIEPVVASKPVKTEFFDVSPGFVTGVEQFGYGIQDGKRVIELHLRMCVDAGEGVDEIWLDGTPAIHSVIHGVHGDLSTAAVATNSIRRVVAAPPGLVTMADIPIISVG
;
A
#
# COMPACT_ATOMS: atom_id res chain seq x y z
N LEU A 1 -4.13 14.95 22.36
CA LEU A 1 -2.86 15.69 22.51
C LEU A 1 -2.71 16.81 21.47
N ALA A 2 -2.68 16.49 20.17
CA ALA A 2 -2.51 17.47 19.07
C ALA A 2 -3.46 18.69 19.14
N LYS A 3 -4.77 18.44 19.33
CA LYS A 3 -5.78 19.51 19.54
C LYS A 3 -5.45 20.42 20.72
N LYS A 4 -5.00 19.86 21.85
CA LYS A 4 -4.65 20.61 23.08
C LYS A 4 -3.48 21.58 22.83
N PHE A 5 -2.49 21.15 22.05
CA PHE A 5 -1.30 21.94 21.71
C PHE A 5 -1.45 22.76 20.43
N ARG A 6 -2.62 22.77 19.80
CA ARG A 6 -2.89 23.50 18.55
C ARG A 6 -1.93 23.13 17.41
N VAL A 7 -1.56 21.85 17.33
CA VAL A 7 -0.73 21.30 16.26
C VAL A 7 -1.49 20.25 15.45
N SER A 8 -1.02 20.01 14.24
CA SER A 8 -1.57 19.04 13.29
C SER A 8 -0.59 17.87 13.14
N VAL A 9 -1.13 16.66 13.07
CA VAL A 9 -0.36 15.42 12.91
C VAL A 9 -0.92 14.66 11.72
N LEU A 10 -0.05 14.25 10.81
CA LEU A 10 -0.37 13.45 9.63
C LEU A 10 0.52 12.21 9.60
N GLY A 11 -0.09 11.03 9.45
CA GLY A 11 0.61 9.83 8.98
C GLY A 11 0.59 9.80 7.45
N THR A 12 1.74 9.63 6.82
CA THR A 12 1.87 9.61 5.36
C THR A 12 3.06 8.78 4.89
N GLY A 13 3.16 8.57 3.58
CA GLY A 13 4.17 7.75 2.93
C GLY A 13 3.68 7.28 1.57
N ILE A 14 4.47 6.43 0.90
CA ILE A 14 4.05 5.93 -0.42
C ILE A 14 2.92 4.90 -0.33
N ASN A 15 2.97 4.06 0.70
CA ASN A 15 2.03 2.98 0.98
C ASN A 15 2.24 2.54 2.45
N PRO A 16 1.31 2.81 3.37
CA PRO A 16 0.12 3.66 3.20
C PRO A 16 0.50 5.14 3.02
N GLY A 17 -0.41 5.92 2.42
CA GLY A 17 -0.35 7.37 2.30
C GLY A 17 -0.40 7.93 0.87
N PHE A 18 -0.28 7.10 -0.17
CA PHE A 18 -0.41 7.58 -1.54
C PHE A 18 -0.93 6.54 -2.54
N MET A 19 -0.13 5.55 -2.91
CA MET A 19 -0.39 4.70 -4.09
C MET A 19 -1.60 3.79 -3.93
N MET A 20 -1.84 3.29 -2.71
CA MET A 20 -2.95 2.38 -2.42
C MET A 20 -4.12 3.06 -1.68
N ASP A 21 -4.12 4.40 -1.56
CA ASP A 21 -5.21 5.15 -0.91
C ASP A 21 -5.51 6.50 -1.57
N THR A 22 -4.60 7.47 -1.47
CA THR A 22 -4.83 8.86 -1.87
C THR A 22 -4.98 8.99 -3.37
N LEU A 23 -4.17 8.26 -4.13
CA LEU A 23 -4.27 8.23 -5.59
C LEU A 23 -5.59 7.61 -6.08
N PRO A 24 -6.03 6.42 -5.63
CA PRO A 24 -7.35 5.91 -6.02
C PRO A 24 -8.49 6.84 -5.60
N ILE A 25 -8.41 7.47 -4.42
CA ILE A 25 -9.38 8.50 -4.00
C ILE A 25 -9.38 9.70 -4.97
N LEU A 26 -8.21 10.19 -5.38
CA LEU A 26 -8.10 11.31 -6.31
C LEU A 26 -8.71 10.97 -7.67
N LEU A 27 -8.46 9.75 -8.18
CA LEU A 27 -9.00 9.28 -9.45
C LEU A 27 -10.52 9.17 -9.44
N THR A 28 -11.18 8.99 -8.29
CA THR A 28 -12.65 8.99 -8.24
C THR A 28 -13.24 10.37 -8.53
N GLY A 29 -12.46 11.45 -8.50
CA GLY A 29 -12.92 12.81 -8.74
C GLY A 29 -13.46 13.06 -10.16
N VAL A 30 -13.15 12.19 -11.12
CA VAL A 30 -13.69 12.24 -12.50
C VAL A 30 -14.84 11.25 -12.72
N CYS A 31 -15.27 10.52 -11.68
CA CYS A 31 -16.36 9.57 -11.74
C CYS A 31 -17.67 10.20 -11.23
N GLN A 32 -18.78 9.98 -11.94
CA GLN A 32 -20.14 10.25 -11.43
C GLN A 32 -20.51 9.26 -10.32
N GLN A 33 -20.06 8.01 -10.46
CA GLN A 33 -20.29 6.94 -9.50
C GLN A 33 -19.10 5.99 -9.50
N VAL A 34 -18.75 5.48 -8.32
CA VAL A 34 -17.82 4.36 -8.14
C VAL A 34 -18.56 3.29 -7.33
N THR A 35 -18.38 2.03 -7.69
CA THR A 35 -19.01 0.87 -7.01
C THR A 35 -17.98 -0.12 -6.47
N ALA A 36 -16.76 -0.13 -7.00
CA ALA A 36 -15.65 -0.88 -6.44
C ALA A 36 -14.31 -0.21 -6.74
N VAL A 37 -13.34 -0.42 -5.85
CA VAL A 37 -11.95 0.04 -5.99
C VAL A 37 -11.04 -1.18 -5.90
N ARG A 38 -10.21 -1.40 -6.91
CA ARG A 38 -9.18 -2.45 -6.89
C ARG A 38 -7.82 -1.81 -7.11
N VAL A 39 -6.83 -2.17 -6.30
CA VAL A 39 -5.46 -1.70 -6.44
C VAL A 39 -4.50 -2.87 -6.40
N ASN A 40 -3.62 -2.98 -7.39
CA ASN A 40 -2.51 -3.91 -7.41
C ASN A 40 -1.20 -3.12 -7.31
N ARG A 41 -0.33 -3.50 -6.39
CA ARG A 41 1.01 -2.93 -6.24
C ARG A 41 2.04 -4.05 -6.22
N VAL A 42 2.89 -4.08 -7.24
CA VAL A 42 4.04 -4.98 -7.32
C VAL A 42 5.32 -4.19 -7.07
N VAL A 43 6.11 -4.62 -6.10
CA VAL A 43 7.37 -3.97 -5.72
C VAL A 43 8.51 -4.96 -5.83
N ASP A 44 9.48 -4.66 -6.71
CA ASP A 44 10.75 -5.36 -6.73
C ASP A 44 11.67 -4.88 -5.59
N ALA A 45 12.02 -5.80 -4.70
CA ALA A 45 12.92 -5.57 -3.58
C ALA A 45 14.38 -5.90 -3.89
N SER A 46 14.71 -6.39 -5.09
CA SER A 46 16.05 -6.92 -5.44
C SER A 46 17.18 -5.92 -5.20
N LYS A 47 16.94 -4.65 -5.50
CA LYS A 47 17.91 -3.54 -5.33
C LYS A 47 17.74 -2.78 -4.01
N ARG A 48 16.89 -3.27 -3.10
CA ARG A 48 16.60 -2.60 -1.83
C ARG A 48 17.49 -3.14 -0.73
N ARG A 49 17.71 -2.31 0.30
CA ARG A 49 18.53 -2.63 1.48
C ARG A 49 18.20 -3.99 2.09
N GLN A 50 19.23 -4.71 2.56
CA GLN A 50 19.13 -6.04 3.18
C GLN A 50 18.01 -6.15 4.25
N PRO A 51 17.81 -5.18 5.17
CA PRO A 51 16.74 -5.30 6.17
C PRO A 51 15.34 -5.40 5.57
N LEU A 52 15.08 -4.76 4.42
CA LEU A 52 13.79 -4.87 3.74
C LEU A 52 13.61 -6.25 3.12
N GLN A 53 14.62 -6.76 2.42
CA GLN A 53 14.59 -8.11 1.83
C GLN A 53 14.39 -9.19 2.91
N LYS A 54 15.03 -9.05 4.07
CA LYS A 54 14.80 -9.94 5.23
C LYS A 54 13.37 -9.82 5.77
N LYS A 55 12.83 -8.61 5.86
CA LYS A 55 11.47 -8.35 6.39
C LYS A 55 10.37 -8.98 5.54
N ILE A 56 10.58 -9.11 4.23
CA ILE A 56 9.64 -9.78 3.32
C ILE A 56 9.84 -11.30 3.25
N GLY A 57 10.81 -11.84 4.01
CA GLY A 57 11.02 -13.29 4.11
C GLY A 57 11.97 -13.88 3.05
N ALA A 58 12.77 -13.07 2.36
CA ALA A 58 13.72 -13.58 1.37
C ALA A 58 14.66 -14.62 1.98
N GLY A 59 14.77 -15.78 1.33
CA GLY A 59 15.62 -16.91 1.74
C GLY A 59 15.03 -17.80 2.83
N MET A 60 13.84 -17.52 3.35
CA MET A 60 13.17 -18.40 4.33
C MET A 60 12.56 -19.63 3.65
N THR A 61 12.39 -20.72 4.41
CA THR A 61 11.45 -21.78 4.03
C THR A 61 10.01 -21.29 4.16
N VAL A 62 9.08 -21.95 3.47
CA VAL A 62 7.63 -21.67 3.60
C VAL A 62 7.15 -21.88 5.04
N ALA A 63 7.69 -22.87 5.76
CA ALA A 63 7.33 -23.15 7.14
C ALA A 63 7.76 -22.02 8.09
N GLU A 64 9.00 -21.54 7.97
CA GLU A 64 9.50 -20.41 8.75
C GLU A 64 8.72 -19.13 8.46
N PHE A 65 8.40 -18.87 7.19
CA PHE A 65 7.57 -17.73 6.81
C PHE A 65 6.19 -17.81 7.48
N LYS A 66 5.50 -18.96 7.38
CA LYS A 66 4.17 -19.15 7.98
C LYS A 66 4.17 -18.97 9.49
N ALA A 67 5.23 -19.39 10.18
CA ALA A 67 5.36 -19.18 11.63
C ALA A 67 5.50 -17.70 12.02
N LYS A 68 5.99 -16.86 11.10
CA LYS A 68 6.28 -15.43 11.31
C LYS A 68 5.27 -14.48 10.66
N ALA A 69 4.47 -14.95 9.71
CA ALA A 69 3.45 -14.17 9.02
C ALA A 69 2.45 -13.54 10.00
N GLY A 70 2.11 -12.27 9.78
CA GLY A 70 1.20 -11.51 10.63
C GLY A 70 1.81 -10.97 11.94
N LYS A 71 3.00 -11.47 12.33
CA LYS A 71 3.76 -11.01 13.50
C LYS A 71 4.98 -10.19 13.07
N GLU A 72 5.98 -10.86 12.50
CA GLU A 72 7.25 -10.26 12.06
C GLU A 72 7.22 -9.94 10.57
N ILE A 73 6.54 -10.77 9.77
CA ILE A 73 6.45 -10.64 8.33
C ILE A 73 5.06 -10.16 7.96
N ARG A 74 4.96 -8.85 7.74
CA ARG A 74 3.80 -8.16 7.20
C ARG A 74 4.17 -6.77 6.72
N HIS A 75 3.49 -6.32 5.68
CA HIS A 75 3.19 -4.92 5.46
C HIS A 75 2.16 -4.47 6.51
N VAL A 76 2.33 -3.25 6.99
CA VAL A 76 1.38 -2.59 7.87
C VAL A 76 0.83 -1.44 7.05
N GLY A 77 -0.48 -1.44 6.76
CA GLY A 77 -1.08 -0.34 6.01
C GLY A 77 -2.31 -0.66 5.16
N LEU A 78 -2.56 -1.93 4.78
CA LEU A 78 -3.69 -2.23 3.88
C LEU A 78 -5.03 -1.94 4.56
N THR A 79 -5.19 -2.33 5.82
CA THR A 79 -6.40 -2.03 6.61
C THR A 79 -6.63 -0.53 6.75
N GLU A 80 -5.57 0.25 7.01
CA GLU A 80 -5.64 1.71 7.08
C GLU A 80 -5.99 2.34 5.74
N SER A 81 -5.43 1.84 4.64
CA SER A 81 -5.70 2.30 3.27
C SER A 81 -7.15 2.02 2.87
N ILE A 82 -7.66 0.81 3.15
CA ILE A 82 -9.07 0.44 2.95
C ILE A 82 -9.99 1.35 3.74
N ALA A 83 -9.70 1.58 5.02
CA ALA A 83 -10.50 2.45 5.87
C ALA A 83 -10.49 3.89 5.37
N LEU A 84 -9.35 4.39 4.86
CA LEU A 84 -9.24 5.74 4.29
C LEU A 84 -10.04 5.89 2.99
N ILE A 85 -9.96 4.92 2.08
CA ILE A 85 -10.76 4.88 0.85
C ILE A 85 -12.26 4.85 1.20
N ALA A 86 -12.69 3.94 2.08
CA ALA A 86 -14.08 3.83 2.50
C ALA A 86 -14.59 5.14 3.12
N ARG A 87 -13.78 5.78 3.97
CA ARG A 87 -14.11 7.09 4.56
C ARG A 87 -14.29 8.17 3.49
N ALA A 88 -13.37 8.25 2.53
CA ALA A 88 -13.41 9.26 1.47
C ALA A 88 -14.64 9.09 0.56
N LEU A 89 -14.98 7.84 0.23
CA LEU A 89 -16.16 7.49 -0.58
C LEU A 89 -17.47 7.42 0.24
N ARG A 90 -17.39 7.64 1.55
CA ARG A 90 -18.51 7.53 2.51
C ARG A 90 -19.17 6.15 2.50
N TRP A 91 -18.40 5.11 2.21
CA TRP A 91 -18.86 3.73 2.29
C TRP A 91 -18.77 3.24 3.72
N LYS A 92 -19.81 2.51 4.15
CA LYS A 92 -19.85 1.82 5.42
C LYS A 92 -19.50 0.36 5.16
N LEU A 93 -18.31 -0.05 5.57
CA LEU A 93 -17.89 -1.45 5.49
C LEU A 93 -18.41 -2.21 6.71
N ASP A 94 -18.83 -3.44 6.49
CA ASP A 94 -19.19 -4.40 7.53
C ASP A 94 -17.94 -5.02 8.15
N LYS A 95 -16.92 -5.25 7.31
CA LYS A 95 -15.70 -5.95 7.69
C LYS A 95 -14.51 -5.49 6.84
N ILE A 96 -13.33 -5.52 7.45
CA ILE A 96 -12.05 -5.50 6.73
C ILE A 96 -11.34 -6.83 7.03
N GLU A 97 -10.88 -7.49 5.97
CA GLU A 97 -10.10 -8.73 6.05
C GLU A 97 -8.71 -8.53 5.44
N GLU A 98 -7.72 -9.24 5.97
CA GLU A 98 -6.36 -9.25 5.41
C GLU A 98 -5.83 -10.69 5.39
N THR A 99 -5.15 -11.06 4.30
CA THR A 99 -4.40 -12.31 4.18
C THR A 99 -2.95 -12.03 3.83
N ILE A 100 -2.06 -12.94 4.23
CA ILE A 100 -0.61 -12.84 4.03
C ILE A 100 -0.10 -14.20 3.55
N GLU A 101 0.53 -14.21 2.38
CA GLU A 101 1.02 -15.42 1.72
C GLU A 101 2.49 -15.25 1.29
N PRO A 102 3.30 -16.32 1.27
CA PRO A 102 4.67 -16.26 0.78
C PRO A 102 4.70 -16.27 -0.76
N VAL A 103 5.61 -15.48 -1.34
CA VAL A 103 5.98 -15.63 -2.75
C VAL A 103 7.12 -16.64 -2.84
N VAL A 104 6.91 -17.77 -3.52
CA VAL A 104 7.89 -18.87 -3.58
C VAL A 104 8.66 -18.84 -4.90
N ALA A 105 9.98 -19.00 -4.81
CA ALA A 105 10.88 -19.10 -5.96
C ALA A 105 10.56 -20.35 -6.80
N SER A 106 10.33 -20.17 -8.10
CA SER A 106 10.25 -21.27 -9.08
C SER A 106 11.60 -21.59 -9.73
N LYS A 107 12.55 -20.66 -9.66
CA LYS A 107 13.92 -20.72 -10.21
C LYS A 107 14.89 -20.09 -9.19
N PRO A 108 16.21 -20.33 -9.30
CA PRO A 108 17.20 -19.64 -8.46
C PRO A 108 17.09 -18.11 -8.63
N VAL A 109 17.09 -17.39 -7.51
CA VAL A 109 17.07 -15.92 -7.45
C VAL A 109 18.24 -15.42 -6.64
N LYS A 110 19.00 -14.47 -7.17
CA LYS A 110 20.17 -13.89 -6.50
C LYS A 110 20.07 -12.38 -6.41
N THR A 111 20.30 -11.86 -5.21
CA THR A 111 20.50 -10.43 -4.96
C THR A 111 21.90 -10.19 -4.40
N GLU A 112 22.24 -8.93 -4.11
CA GLU A 112 23.47 -8.60 -3.38
C GLU A 112 23.54 -9.28 -2.00
N PHE A 113 22.38 -9.57 -1.38
CA PHE A 113 22.30 -10.01 0.02
C PHE A 113 21.80 -11.44 0.22
N PHE A 114 21.12 -12.02 -0.78
CA PHE A 114 20.48 -13.34 -0.66
C PHE A 114 20.70 -14.19 -1.92
N ASP A 115 20.85 -15.48 -1.72
CA ASP A 115 20.83 -16.53 -2.75
C ASP A 115 19.66 -17.47 -2.40
N VAL A 116 18.60 -17.44 -3.21
CA VAL A 116 17.31 -18.08 -2.93
C VAL A 116 17.07 -19.22 -3.92
N SER A 117 17.11 -20.45 -3.42
CA SER A 117 16.83 -21.66 -4.20
C SER A 117 15.34 -21.82 -4.53
N PRO A 118 14.98 -22.56 -5.59
CA PRO A 118 13.59 -22.96 -5.83
C PRO A 118 12.95 -23.62 -4.60
N GLY A 119 11.69 -23.29 -4.33
CA GLY A 119 10.95 -23.75 -3.14
C GLY A 119 11.15 -22.90 -1.89
N PHE A 120 12.07 -21.93 -1.89
CA PHE A 120 12.25 -20.95 -0.82
C PHE A 120 11.51 -19.65 -1.12
N VAL A 121 11.31 -18.84 -0.09
CA VAL A 121 10.56 -17.59 -0.16
C VAL A 121 11.42 -16.47 -0.76
N THR A 122 10.83 -15.72 -1.69
CA THR A 122 11.40 -14.51 -2.30
C THR A 122 10.77 -13.24 -1.75
N GLY A 123 9.61 -13.35 -1.11
CA GLY A 123 8.88 -12.19 -0.61
C GLY A 123 7.53 -12.53 -0.01
N VAL A 124 6.70 -11.50 0.07
CA VAL A 124 5.37 -11.53 0.67
C VAL A 124 4.35 -11.02 -0.33
N GLU A 125 3.18 -11.65 -0.31
CA GLU A 125 1.97 -11.19 -0.97
C GLU A 125 0.89 -10.98 0.07
N GLN A 126 0.20 -9.84 0.01
CA GLN A 126 -0.87 -9.50 0.93
C GLN A 126 -2.09 -9.00 0.18
N PHE A 127 -3.25 -9.44 0.66
CA PHE A 127 -4.53 -9.01 0.15
C PHE A 127 -5.32 -8.37 1.28
N GLY A 128 -5.91 -7.22 1.04
CA GLY A 128 -6.83 -6.55 1.92
C GLY A 128 -8.19 -6.41 1.23
N TYR A 129 -9.27 -6.72 1.96
CA TYR A 129 -10.63 -6.66 1.44
C TYR A 129 -11.52 -5.81 2.34
N GLY A 130 -12.11 -4.75 1.78
CA GLY A 130 -13.22 -4.01 2.38
C GLY A 130 -14.55 -4.59 1.93
N ILE A 131 -15.35 -5.07 2.86
CA ILE A 131 -16.60 -5.79 2.59
C ILE A 131 -17.80 -4.93 2.97
N GLN A 132 -18.78 -4.82 2.07
CA GLN A 132 -20.06 -4.18 2.27
C GLN A 132 -21.17 -5.06 1.69
N ASP A 133 -22.21 -5.35 2.48
CA ASP A 133 -23.34 -6.21 2.11
C ASP A 133 -22.88 -7.57 1.56
N GLY A 134 -21.84 -8.14 2.16
CA GLY A 134 -21.23 -9.41 1.75
C GLY A 134 -20.39 -9.35 0.47
N LYS A 135 -20.21 -8.18 -0.14
CA LYS A 135 -19.40 -7.98 -1.36
C LYS A 135 -18.09 -7.28 -1.05
N ARG A 136 -17.00 -7.71 -1.70
CA ARG A 136 -15.71 -7.01 -1.66
C ARG A 136 -15.79 -5.78 -2.56
N VAL A 137 -15.94 -4.62 -1.94
CA VAL A 137 -16.06 -3.32 -2.65
C VAL A 137 -14.72 -2.59 -2.72
N ILE A 138 -13.76 -2.95 -1.86
CA ILE A 138 -12.37 -2.48 -1.94
C ILE A 138 -11.46 -3.70 -1.90
N GLU A 139 -10.57 -3.84 -2.87
CA GLU A 139 -9.55 -4.89 -2.89
C GLU A 139 -8.16 -4.28 -3.09
N LEU A 140 -7.27 -4.51 -2.14
CA LEU A 140 -5.88 -4.06 -2.20
C LEU A 140 -4.97 -5.28 -2.26
N HIS A 141 -4.14 -5.38 -3.29
CA HIS A 141 -3.15 -6.43 -3.45
C HIS A 141 -1.76 -5.81 -3.45
N LEU A 142 -0.91 -6.26 -2.53
CA LEU A 142 0.50 -5.89 -2.46
C LEU A 142 1.35 -7.14 -2.63
N ARG A 143 2.14 -7.18 -3.70
CA ARG A 143 3.21 -8.16 -3.88
C ARG A 143 4.56 -7.48 -3.73
N MET A 144 5.36 -7.92 -2.77
CA MET A 144 6.72 -7.41 -2.57
C MET A 144 7.69 -8.58 -2.45
N CYS A 145 8.48 -8.81 -3.49
CA CYS A 145 9.47 -9.88 -3.55
C CYS A 145 10.75 -9.44 -4.24
N VAL A 146 11.83 -10.19 -4.03
CA VAL A 146 12.99 -10.14 -4.92
C VAL A 146 12.63 -10.84 -6.23
N ASP A 147 13.26 -10.43 -7.33
CA ASP A 147 12.98 -10.86 -8.71
C ASP A 147 11.53 -10.59 -9.18
N ALA A 148 10.89 -9.53 -8.67
CA ALA A 148 9.54 -9.16 -9.12
C ALA A 148 9.50 -8.57 -10.55
N GLY A 149 10.67 -8.22 -11.10
CA GLY A 149 10.79 -7.54 -12.40
C GLY A 149 10.48 -6.05 -12.30
N GLU A 150 9.82 -5.50 -13.31
CA GLU A 150 9.41 -4.10 -13.28
C GLU A 150 8.23 -3.91 -12.31
N GLY A 151 8.43 -3.09 -11.28
CA GLY A 151 7.35 -2.75 -10.34
C GLY A 151 6.25 -1.95 -11.03
N VAL A 152 5.00 -2.28 -10.71
CA VAL A 152 3.80 -1.68 -11.30
C VAL A 152 2.78 -1.35 -10.20
N ASP A 153 2.08 -0.24 -10.40
CA ASP A 153 0.94 0.16 -9.60
C ASP A 153 -0.27 0.33 -10.52
N GLU A 154 -1.30 -0.48 -10.30
CA GLU A 154 -2.52 -0.50 -11.09
C GLU A 154 -3.72 -0.17 -10.22
N ILE A 155 -4.63 0.64 -10.74
CA ILE A 155 -5.87 1.04 -10.07
C ILE A 155 -7.03 0.85 -11.03
N TRP A 156 -8.02 0.07 -10.60
CA TRP A 156 -9.30 -0.05 -11.27
C TRP A 156 -10.39 0.57 -10.41
N LEU A 157 -11.21 1.42 -11.04
CA LEU A 157 -12.45 1.94 -10.48
C LEU A 157 -13.59 1.43 -11.32
N ASP A 158 -14.43 0.56 -10.74
CA ASP A 158 -15.68 0.16 -11.38
C ASP A 158 -16.72 1.25 -11.12
N GLY A 159 -17.46 1.67 -12.15
CA GLY A 159 -18.41 2.78 -12.05
C GLY A 159 -18.62 3.51 -13.38
N THR A 160 -18.97 4.80 -13.29
CA THR A 160 -19.30 5.63 -14.45
C THR A 160 -18.51 6.94 -14.44
N PRO A 161 -17.56 7.14 -15.37
CA PRO A 161 -16.93 6.10 -16.18
C PRO A 161 -16.13 5.11 -15.32
N ALA A 162 -15.90 3.92 -15.86
CA ALA A 162 -14.88 3.02 -15.33
C ALA A 162 -13.49 3.57 -15.64
N ILE A 163 -12.56 3.45 -14.70
CA ILE A 163 -11.18 3.94 -14.85
C ILE A 163 -10.21 2.78 -14.64
N HIS A 164 -9.18 2.74 -15.47
CA HIS A 164 -8.00 1.91 -15.26
C HIS A 164 -6.76 2.78 -15.42
N SER A 165 -5.92 2.82 -14.39
CA SER A 165 -4.66 3.56 -14.37
C SER A 165 -3.50 2.61 -14.08
N VAL A 166 -2.41 2.76 -14.81
CA VAL A 166 -1.17 1.98 -14.65
C VAL A 166 0.01 2.93 -14.52
N ILE A 167 0.83 2.74 -13.48
CA ILE A 167 2.02 3.55 -13.20
C ILE A 167 3.21 2.61 -13.02
N HIS A 168 4.31 2.92 -13.70
CA HIS A 168 5.55 2.15 -13.63
C HIS A 168 6.64 2.91 -12.86
N GLY A 169 7.54 2.19 -12.21
CA GLY A 169 8.81 2.74 -11.71
C GLY A 169 8.74 3.55 -10.40
N VAL A 170 7.65 3.44 -9.63
CA VAL A 170 7.52 4.16 -8.34
C VAL A 170 8.42 3.53 -7.26
N HIS A 171 9.57 4.15 -7.02
CA HIS A 171 10.54 3.68 -6.04
C HIS A 171 10.15 4.03 -4.60
N GLY A 172 9.72 3.03 -3.83
CA GLY A 172 9.10 3.24 -2.50
C GLY A 172 9.87 4.11 -1.48
N ASP A 173 11.19 4.00 -1.31
CA ASP A 173 11.90 4.82 -0.30
C ASP A 173 11.95 6.31 -0.71
N LEU A 174 12.38 6.58 -1.96
CA LEU A 174 12.44 7.92 -2.54
C LEU A 174 11.07 8.59 -2.54
N SER A 175 10.05 7.86 -2.99
CA SER A 175 8.68 8.39 -3.05
C SER A 175 8.08 8.61 -1.65
N THR A 176 8.42 7.79 -0.65
CA THR A 176 7.99 8.03 0.74
C THR A 176 8.56 9.35 1.28
N ALA A 177 9.85 9.61 1.06
CA ALA A 177 10.47 10.87 1.47
C ALA A 177 9.86 12.08 0.74
N ALA A 178 9.59 11.93 -0.56
CA ALA A 178 8.95 12.96 -1.36
C ALA A 178 7.52 13.26 -0.88
N VAL A 179 6.70 12.24 -0.66
CA VAL A 179 5.32 12.39 -0.15
C VAL A 179 5.32 13.09 1.21
N ALA A 180 6.19 12.68 2.13
CA ALA A 180 6.30 13.31 3.44
C ALA A 180 6.70 14.80 3.32
N THR A 181 7.69 15.11 2.50
CA THR A 181 8.18 16.49 2.30
C THR A 181 7.13 17.37 1.66
N ASN A 182 6.50 16.89 0.59
CA ASN A 182 5.47 17.61 -0.16
C ASN A 182 4.19 17.83 0.65
N SER A 183 3.99 17.06 1.73
CA SER A 183 2.86 17.24 2.65
C SER A 183 3.07 18.36 3.68
N ILE A 184 4.30 18.79 3.96
CA ILE A 184 4.64 19.70 5.07
C ILE A 184 3.80 20.97 5.06
N ARG A 185 3.79 21.71 3.92
CA ARG A 185 3.04 22.97 3.82
C ARG A 185 1.55 22.78 4.11
N ARG A 186 0.98 21.64 3.67
CA ARG A 186 -0.44 21.33 3.81
C ARG A 186 -0.78 20.97 5.25
N VAL A 187 0.11 20.23 5.94
CA VAL A 187 -0.05 19.89 7.36
C VAL A 187 0.06 21.12 8.25
N VAL A 188 0.99 22.03 7.96
CA VAL A 188 1.14 23.29 8.72
C VAL A 188 -0.12 24.15 8.61
N ALA A 189 -0.77 24.16 7.44
CA ALA A 189 -2.02 24.89 7.22
C ALA A 189 -3.29 24.14 7.72
N ALA A 190 -3.17 22.86 8.09
CA ALA A 190 -4.32 22.05 8.47
C ALA A 190 -4.83 22.40 9.89
N PRO A 191 -6.12 22.22 10.18
CA PRO A 191 -6.67 22.42 11.52
C PRO A 191 -6.00 21.52 12.57
N PRO A 192 -5.85 21.98 13.82
CA PRO A 192 -5.24 21.17 14.87
C PRO A 192 -5.95 19.83 15.09
N GLY A 193 -5.17 18.76 15.20
CA GLY A 193 -5.68 17.41 15.39
C GLY A 193 -4.88 16.35 14.64
N LEU A 194 -5.42 15.14 14.65
CA LEU A 194 -5.00 14.09 13.74
C LEU A 194 -5.75 14.31 12.42
N VAL A 195 -5.02 14.53 11.35
CA VAL A 195 -5.54 14.65 9.99
C VAL A 195 -5.02 13.50 9.14
N THR A 196 -5.73 13.19 8.06
CA THR A 196 -5.35 12.17 7.08
C THR A 196 -5.07 12.80 5.73
N MET A 197 -4.52 12.00 4.80
CA MET A 197 -4.28 12.47 3.43
C MET A 197 -5.54 12.97 2.71
N ALA A 198 -6.71 12.45 3.07
CA ALA A 198 -7.99 12.91 2.51
C ALA A 198 -8.57 14.16 3.21
N ASP A 199 -7.94 14.67 4.27
CA ASP A 199 -8.37 15.91 4.95
C ASP A 199 -7.55 17.14 4.53
N ILE A 200 -6.48 16.94 3.75
CA ILE A 200 -5.58 18.01 3.31
C ILE A 200 -5.70 18.25 1.80
N PRO A 201 -5.36 19.45 1.30
CA PRO A 201 -5.27 19.70 -0.13
C PRO A 201 -4.29 18.76 -0.83
N ILE A 202 -4.47 18.58 -2.14
CA ILE A 202 -3.55 17.80 -2.99
C ILE A 202 -2.11 18.25 -2.75
N ILE A 203 -1.23 17.26 -2.55
CA ILE A 203 0.20 17.48 -2.40
C ILE A 203 0.87 17.58 -3.77
N SER A 204 1.90 18.40 -3.87
CA SER A 204 2.66 18.62 -5.09
C SER A 204 4.10 18.94 -4.74
N VAL A 205 5.01 18.80 -5.70
CA VAL A 205 6.36 19.36 -5.58
C VAL A 205 6.20 20.90 -5.57
N GLY A 206 6.55 21.57 -4.47
CA GLY A 206 6.39 23.02 -4.30
C GLY A 206 6.25 23.49 -2.85
#